data_AF-A0A6N0HW12-F1
#
_entry.id   AF-A0A6N0HW12-F1
#
_cell.length_a   1.000
_cell.length_b   1.000
_cell.length_c   1.000
_cell.angle_alpha   90.00
_cell.angle_beta   90.00
_cell.angle_gamma   90.00
#
_symmetry.space_group_name_H-M   'P 1'
#
loop_
_entity.id
_entity.type
_entity.pdbx_description
1 polymer ?
#
loop_
_entity_poly.entity_id
_entity_poly.type
_entity_poly.pdbx_seq_one_letter_code
_entity_poly.pdbx_strand_id
1 'polypeptide(L)'
;MLESLAVNVRGMESGSFWIVTLLLIAATIFLFFYIWRSLHRARVIEDTPTAKIRSAHQGYVELEGEGELIATLPITAPLSHYQCLWYRFVVERKETRYSSKGNQTHWRKVHDGSCDRRATA
;
A
#
# COMPACT_ATOMS: atom_id res chain seq x y z
N MET A 1 1.93 15.78 40.15
CA MET A 1 1.90 14.64 39.20
C MET A 1 3.30 14.19 38.79
N LEU A 2 4.19 15.10 38.36
CA LEU A 2 5.60 14.75 38.06
C LEU A 2 6.38 14.35 39.33
N GLU A 3 6.18 15.06 40.43
CA GLU A 3 6.81 14.73 41.74
C GLU A 3 6.42 13.34 42.25
N SER A 4 5.14 12.95 42.12
CA SER A 4 4.66 11.62 42.52
C SER A 4 5.24 10.50 41.65
N LEU A 5 5.48 10.77 40.36
CA LEU A 5 6.15 9.81 39.46
C LEU A 5 7.63 9.64 39.84
N ALA A 6 8.32 10.74 40.15
CA ALA A 6 9.72 10.70 40.56
C ALA A 6 9.91 9.87 41.84
N VAL A 7 9.00 10.00 42.81
CA VAL A 7 8.99 9.18 44.03
C VAL A 7 8.77 7.69 43.73
N ASN A 8 7.81 7.36 42.86
CA ASN A 8 7.56 5.97 42.45
C ASN A 8 8.73 5.33 41.69
N VAL A 9 9.43 6.11 40.86
CA VAL A 9 10.61 5.62 40.12
C VAL A 9 11.78 5.35 41.06
N ARG A 10 11.98 6.18 42.09
CA ARG A 10 13.05 5.99 43.09
C ARG A 10 12.82 4.79 44.00
N GLY A 11 11.57 4.38 44.21
CA GLY A 11 11.20 3.21 45.01
C GLY A 11 11.17 1.89 44.25
N MET A 12 11.47 1.90 42.94
CA MET A 12 11.35 0.72 42.08
C MET A 12 12.57 -0.19 42.20
N GLU A 13 12.35 -1.50 42.23
CA GLU A 13 13.42 -2.49 42.18
C GLU A 13 14.28 -2.30 40.93
N SER A 14 15.61 -2.38 41.07
CA SER A 14 16.55 -2.03 40.00
C SER A 14 16.32 -2.81 38.71
N GLY A 15 15.95 -4.10 38.80
CA GLY A 15 15.65 -4.93 37.62
C GLY A 15 14.43 -4.43 36.84
N SER A 16 13.33 -4.16 37.54
CA SER A 16 12.09 -3.65 36.95
C SER A 16 12.28 -2.28 36.30
N PHE A 17 13.07 -1.41 36.92
CA PHE A 17 13.39 -0.09 36.36
C PHE A 17 14.10 -0.19 34.99
N TRP A 18 15.14 -1.03 34.89
CA TRP A 18 15.87 -1.22 33.64
C TRP A 18 15.01 -1.89 32.55
N ILE A 19 14.14 -2.84 32.92
CA ILE A 19 13.23 -3.48 31.98
C ILE A 19 12.26 -2.47 31.37
N VAL A 20 11.60 -1.65 32.20
CA VAL A 20 10.66 -0.63 31.71
C VAL A 20 11.38 0.41 30.87
N THR A 21 12.58 0.82 31.28
CA THR A 21 13.39 1.79 30.54
C THR A 21 13.78 1.25 29.15
N LEU A 22 14.24 0.00 29.07
CA LEU A 22 14.59 -0.62 27.80
C LEU A 22 13.38 -0.82 26.89
N LEU A 23 12.22 -1.19 27.44
CA LEU A 23 10.99 -1.30 26.67
C LEU A 23 10.55 0.05 26.09
N LEU A 24 10.64 1.13 26.88
CA LEU A 24 10.32 2.46 26.40
C LEU A 24 11.27 2.91 25.29
N ILE A 25 12.58 2.69 25.46
CA ILE A 25 13.57 2.99 24.43
C ILE A 25 13.29 2.20 23.15
N ALA A 26 13.04 0.89 23.26
CA ALA A 26 12.73 0.04 22.12
C ALA A 26 11.43 0.50 21.42
N ALA A 27 10.40 0.85 22.18
CA ALA A 27 9.14 1.37 21.64
C ALA A 27 9.35 2.71 20.92
N THR A 28 10.14 3.63 21.48
CA THR A 28 10.46 4.91 20.83
C THR A 28 11.21 4.71 19.53
N ILE A 29 12.23 3.85 19.51
CA ILE A 29 12.98 3.54 18.29
C ILE A 29 12.07 2.91 17.23
N PHE A 30 11.25 1.94 17.62
CA PHE A 30 10.29 1.30 16.73
C PHE A 30 9.31 2.30 16.10
N LEU A 31 8.69 3.15 16.93
CA LEU A 31 7.76 4.17 16.48
C LEU A 31 8.43 5.20 15.56
N PHE A 32 9.66 5.62 15.89
CA PHE A 32 10.43 6.53 15.05
C PHE A 32 10.66 5.94 13.65
N PHE A 33 11.11 4.69 13.56
CA PHE A 33 11.29 4.02 12.26
C PHE A 33 9.99 3.86 11.49
N TYR A 34 8.90 3.51 12.18
CA TYR A 34 7.58 3.37 11.56
C TYR A 34 7.09 4.69 10.96
N ILE A 35 7.16 5.77 11.74
CA ILE A 35 6.76 7.11 11.30
C ILE A 35 7.66 7.59 10.16
N TRP A 36 8.98 7.44 10.28
CA TRP A 36 9.92 7.83 9.23
C TRP A 36 9.60 7.14 7.90
N ARG A 37 9.36 5.83 7.93
CA ARG A 37 8.98 5.07 6.73
C ARG A 37 7.63 5.50 6.15
N SER A 38 6.66 5.81 7.00
CA SER A 38 5.36 6.29 6.54
C SER A 38 5.45 7.69 5.90
N LEU A 39 6.16 8.61 6.55
CA LEU A 39 6.39 9.96 6.05
C LEU A 39 7.19 9.96 4.75
N HIS A 40 8.22 9.12 4.64
CA HIS A 40 9.00 9.02 3.41
C HIS A 40 8.13 8.53 2.24
N ARG A 41 7.23 7.58 2.47
CA ARG A 41 6.27 7.13 1.46
C ARG A 41 5.28 8.23 1.07
N ALA A 42 4.77 8.98 2.06
CA ALA A 42 3.85 10.09 1.80
C ALA A 42 4.53 11.18 0.97
N ARG A 43 5.76 11.57 1.33
CA ARG A 43 6.54 12.57 0.58
C ARG A 43 6.85 12.13 -0.84
N VAL A 44 7.19 10.85 -1.07
CA VAL A 44 7.39 10.37 -2.44
C VAL A 44 6.14 10.57 -3.29
N ILE A 45 4.94 10.38 -2.71
CA ILE A 45 3.67 10.62 -3.43
C ILE A 45 3.45 12.13 -3.63
N GLU A 46 3.61 12.94 -2.60
CA GLU A 46 3.39 14.40 -2.64
C GLU A 46 4.39 15.14 -3.55
N ASP A 47 5.65 14.71 -3.56
CA ASP A 47 6.74 15.27 -4.37
C ASP A 47 6.72 14.72 -5.81
N THR A 48 5.80 13.80 -6.14
CA THR A 48 5.66 13.29 -7.51
C THR A 48 5.07 14.39 -8.39
N PRO A 49 5.78 14.87 -9.43
CA PRO A 49 5.27 15.92 -10.28
C PRO A 49 4.10 15.43 -11.15
N THR A 50 3.12 16.32 -11.37
CA THR A 50 2.03 16.07 -12.30
C THR A 50 2.47 16.32 -13.74
N ALA A 51 2.08 15.44 -14.66
CA ALA A 51 2.43 15.54 -16.08
C ALA A 51 1.30 15.03 -16.98
N LYS A 52 1.19 15.62 -18.18
CA LYS A 52 0.34 15.10 -19.26
C LYS A 52 1.01 13.89 -19.91
N ILE A 53 0.21 12.99 -20.49
CA ILE A 53 0.71 11.79 -21.22
C ILE A 53 1.78 12.17 -22.27
N ARG A 54 1.57 13.27 -23.01
CA ARG A 54 2.50 13.75 -24.05
C ARG A 54 3.86 14.25 -23.54
N SER A 55 3.98 14.52 -22.25
CA SER A 55 5.16 15.13 -21.62
C SER A 55 5.59 14.41 -20.34
N ALA A 56 5.08 13.19 -20.14
CA ALA A 56 5.50 12.33 -19.04
C ALA A 56 6.97 11.96 -19.24
N HIS A 57 7.83 12.35 -18.31
CA HIS A 57 9.26 12.01 -18.35
C HIS A 57 9.48 10.60 -17.80
N GLN A 58 10.64 10.02 -18.09
CA GLN A 58 11.00 8.71 -17.58
C GLN A 58 11.19 8.76 -16.05
N GLY A 59 10.25 8.16 -15.30
CA GLY A 59 10.24 8.18 -13.82
C GLY A 59 8.85 7.99 -13.23
N TYR A 60 8.72 8.20 -11.93
CA TYR A 60 7.41 8.29 -11.26
C TYR A 60 6.80 9.65 -11.56
N VAL A 61 5.59 9.66 -12.14
CA VAL A 61 4.81 10.86 -12.44
C VAL A 61 3.34 10.61 -12.14
N GLU A 62 2.64 11.65 -11.69
CA GLU A 62 1.19 11.63 -11.58
C GLU A 62 0.60 12.10 -12.92
N LEU A 63 -0.25 11.28 -13.53
CA LEU A 63 -0.83 11.60 -14.83
C LEU A 63 -2.14 12.38 -14.64
N GLU A 64 -2.19 13.57 -15.23
CA GLU A 64 -3.40 14.40 -15.27
C GLU A 64 -3.84 14.61 -16.73
N GLY A 65 -5.15 14.49 -16.97
CA GLY A 65 -5.75 14.75 -18.26
C GLY A 65 -7.19 14.29 -18.35
N GLU A 66 -7.86 14.73 -19.41
CA GLU A 66 -9.15 14.20 -19.80
C GLU A 66 -8.94 13.02 -20.74
N GLY A 67 -9.73 11.97 -20.54
CA GLY A 67 -9.68 10.82 -21.39
C GLY A 67 -10.89 10.78 -22.32
N GLU A 68 -10.62 10.77 -23.62
CA GLU A 68 -11.64 10.74 -24.66
C GLU A 68 -11.91 9.30 -25.10
N LEU A 69 -13.18 8.96 -25.30
CA LEU A 69 -13.59 7.66 -25.80
C LEU A 69 -13.08 7.48 -27.24
N ILE A 70 -12.10 6.58 -27.40
CA ILE A 70 -11.47 6.27 -28.70
C ILE A 70 -12.47 5.67 -29.71
N ALA A 71 -13.57 5.10 -29.22
CA ALA A 71 -14.56 4.44 -30.06
C ALA A 71 -15.92 5.15 -29.96
N THR A 72 -16.70 5.06 -31.05
CA THR A 72 -18.11 5.47 -31.11
C THR A 72 -19.00 4.74 -30.10
N LEU A 73 -18.56 3.60 -29.54
CA LEU A 73 -19.24 2.90 -28.47
C LEU A 73 -18.42 2.96 -27.16
N PRO A 74 -19.07 3.25 -26.02
CA PRO A 74 -18.40 3.26 -24.72
C PRO A 74 -17.86 1.86 -24.39
N ILE A 75 -16.62 1.80 -23.91
CA ILE A 75 -16.04 0.55 -23.41
C ILE A 75 -16.59 0.34 -21.99
N THR A 76 -17.19 -0.82 -21.76
CA THR A 76 -17.72 -1.20 -20.45
C THR A 76 -16.86 -2.29 -19.84
N ALA A 77 -16.41 -2.07 -18.59
CA ALA A 77 -15.64 -3.07 -17.86
C ALA A 77 -16.51 -4.30 -17.58
N PRO A 78 -16.04 -5.54 -17.88
CA PRO A 78 -16.88 -6.73 -17.83
C PRO A 78 -17.26 -7.17 -16.41
N LEU A 79 -16.45 -6.80 -15.40
CA LEU A 79 -16.71 -7.19 -14.00
C LEU A 79 -17.51 -6.15 -13.21
N SER A 80 -17.21 -4.86 -13.43
CA SER A 80 -17.82 -3.77 -12.65
C SER A 80 -18.95 -3.07 -13.40
N HIS A 81 -19.12 -3.35 -14.70
CA HIS A 81 -20.10 -2.72 -15.58
C HIS A 81 -20.00 -1.19 -15.67
N TYR A 82 -18.90 -0.58 -15.19
CA TYR A 82 -18.64 0.84 -15.37
C TYR A 82 -18.14 1.14 -16.79
N GLN A 83 -18.57 2.28 -17.33
CA GLN A 83 -17.97 2.85 -18.52
C GLN A 83 -16.54 3.30 -18.19
N CYS A 84 -15.58 2.87 -18.99
CA CYS A 84 -14.16 3.15 -18.80
C CYS A 84 -13.48 3.32 -20.16
N LEU A 85 -12.32 3.97 -20.20
CA LEU A 85 -11.57 4.15 -21.44
C LEU A 85 -10.72 2.92 -21.78
N TRP A 86 -10.28 2.22 -20.74
CA TRP A 86 -9.49 1.02 -20.81
C TRP A 86 -9.73 0.19 -19.55
N TYR A 87 -9.69 -1.14 -19.69
CA TYR A 87 -9.75 -2.04 -18.56
C TYR A 87 -8.71 -3.15 -18.70
N ARG A 88 -8.25 -3.61 -17.54
CA ARG A 88 -7.54 -4.87 -17.36
C ARG A 88 -7.99 -5.47 -16.04
N PHE A 89 -8.30 -6.75 -16.04
CA PHE A 89 -8.69 -7.46 -14.84
C PHE A 89 -8.04 -8.85 -14.79
N VAL A 90 -7.83 -9.32 -13.56
CA VAL A 90 -7.37 -10.68 -13.25
C VAL A 90 -8.24 -11.19 -12.11
N VAL A 91 -8.88 -12.33 -12.33
CA VAL A 91 -9.67 -13.05 -11.33
C VAL A 91 -8.83 -14.22 -10.84
N GLU A 92 -8.53 -14.22 -9.54
CA GLU A 92 -7.76 -15.26 -8.88
C GLU A 92 -8.64 -16.00 -7.87
N ARG A 93 -8.41 -17.30 -7.72
CA ARG A 93 -9.07 -18.14 -6.72
C ARG A 93 -8.03 -18.65 -5.75
N LYS A 94 -8.33 -18.51 -4.46
CA LYS A 94 -7.54 -19.08 -3.37
C LYS A 94 -7.86 -20.57 -3.27
N GLU A 95 -6.86 -21.42 -3.48
CA GLU A 95 -6.98 -22.87 -3.33
C GLU A 95 -6.17 -23.32 -2.11
N THR A 96 -6.84 -23.95 -1.14
CA THR A 96 -6.19 -24.55 0.04
C THR A 96 -6.17 -26.05 -0.12
N ARG A 97 -4.98 -26.64 -0.13
CA ARG A 97 -4.78 -28.08 -0.11
C ARG A 97 -4.46 -28.52 1.32
N TYR A 98 -5.29 -29.40 1.87
CA TYR A 98 -5.08 -30.02 3.17
C TYR A 98 -4.22 -31.28 2.98
N SER A 99 -3.12 -31.36 3.71
CA SER A 99 -2.23 -32.52 3.73
C SER A 99 -1.93 -32.91 5.18
N SER A 100 -1.60 -34.18 5.42
CA SER A 100 -1.14 -34.66 6.73
C SER A 100 0.12 -33.93 7.24
N LYS A 101 0.87 -33.26 6.36
CA LYS A 101 2.08 -32.47 6.68
C LYS A 101 1.83 -30.97 6.80
N GLY A 102 0.59 -30.50 6.69
CA GLY A 102 0.21 -29.09 6.81
C GLY A 102 -0.65 -28.59 5.65
N ASN A 103 -1.15 -27.36 5.79
CA ASN A 103 -2.04 -26.72 4.82
C ASN A 103 -1.23 -25.83 3.88
N GLN A 104 -1.35 -26.05 2.57
CA GLN A 104 -0.75 -25.17 1.58
C GLN A 104 -1.84 -24.36 0.90
N THR A 105 -1.68 -23.04 0.93
CA THR A 105 -2.59 -22.10 0.28
C THR A 105 -1.86 -21.43 -0.85
N HIS A 106 -2.44 -21.44 -2.06
CA HIS A 106 -1.90 -20.71 -3.20
C HIS A 106 -3.03 -19.98 -3.94
N TRP A 107 -2.66 -18.89 -4.60
CA TRP A 107 -3.55 -18.18 -5.51
C TRP A 107 -3.37 -18.74 -6.90
N ARG A 108 -4.47 -19.10 -7.54
CA ARG A 108 -4.50 -19.59 -8.91
C ARG A 108 -5.29 -18.60 -9.76
N LYS A 109 -4.68 -18.11 -10.84
CA LYS A 109 -5.38 -17.30 -11.83
C LYS A 109 -6.44 -18.15 -12.52
N VAL A 110 -7.69 -17.69 -12.49
CA VAL A 110 -8.85 -18.36 -13.11
C VAL A 110 -9.19 -17.73 -14.45
N HIS A 111 -9.19 -16.40 -14.50
CA HIS A 111 -9.56 -15.66 -15.69
C HIS A 111 -8.85 -14.32 -15.73
N ASP A 112 -8.43 -13.87 -16.89
CA ASP A 112 -7.93 -12.53 -17.12
C ASP A 112 -8.42 -11.98 -18.45
N GLY A 113 -8.41 -10.65 -18.55
CA GLY A 113 -8.81 -9.95 -19.76
C GLY A 113 -8.34 -8.51 -19.75
N SER A 114 -8.06 -7.99 -20.94
CA SER A 114 -7.75 -6.57 -21.16
C SER A 114 -8.37 -6.12 -22.47
N CYS A 115 -8.72 -4.84 -22.56
CA CYS A 115 -9.07 -4.25 -23.84
C CYS A 115 -7.78 -4.03 -24.64
N ASP A 116 -7.48 -4.89 -25.62
CA ASP A 116 -6.31 -4.77 -26.51
C ASP A 116 -6.54 -3.80 -27.70
N ARG A 117 -7.55 -2.94 -27.60
CA ARG A 117 -7.65 -1.80 -28.52
C ARG A 117 -6.56 -0.82 -28.12
N ARG A 118 -5.39 -0.92 -28.77
CA ARG A 118 -4.36 0.11 -28.69
C ARG A 118 -5.02 1.44 -29.00
N ALA A 119 -4.97 2.34 -28.03
CA ALA A 119 -5.05 3.76 -28.28
C ALA A 119 -3.83 4.10 -29.16
N THR A 120 -3.98 3.99 -30.47
CA THR A 120 -3.08 4.70 -31.38
C THR A 120 -3.40 6.17 -31.17
N ALA A 121 -2.58 6.81 -30.33
CA ALA A 121 -2.52 8.25 -30.18
C ALA A 121 -2.04 8.91 -31.48
#